data_AF-V4BBI2-F1
#
_entry.id   AF-V4BBI2-F1
#
_cell.length_a   1.000
_cell.length_b   1.000
_cell.length_c   1.000
_cell.angle_alpha   90.00
_cell.angle_beta   90.00
_cell.angle_gamma   90.00
#
_symmetry.space_group_name_H-M   'P 1'
#
loop_
_entity.id
_entity.type
_entity.pdbx_description
1 polymer ?
#
loop_
_entity_poly.entity_id
_entity_poly.type
_entity_poly.pdbx_seq_one_letter_code
_entity_poly.pdbx_strand_id
1 'polypeptide(L)'
;MADDLLNIYFEAEKLEKCGENGEALGLYTRFIDSITKTVNSGPKNLTDNERKHLALAYNNRGFLRYLTVDFDGAIEDYTHGLNFDPKIYFSYYNRGLIHYRLGRYKEAIEDMESCLELKADFESAQKCLKQSVIDFNRIKEKGTS
;
A
#
# COMPACT_ATOMS: atom_id res chain seq x y z
N MET A 1 14.02 -21.23 -9.27
CA MET A 1 13.04 -20.27 -9.85
C MET A 1 12.21 -19.60 -8.76
N ALA A 2 11.40 -20.32 -7.97
CA ALA A 2 10.65 -19.71 -6.86
C ALA A 2 11.56 -19.22 -5.71
N ASP A 3 12.54 -20.03 -5.32
CA ASP A 3 13.51 -19.68 -4.26
C ASP A 3 14.35 -18.44 -4.62
N ASP A 4 14.68 -18.27 -5.90
CA ASP A 4 15.46 -17.13 -6.39
C ASP A 4 14.68 -15.81 -6.29
N LEU A 5 13.35 -15.85 -6.49
CA LEU A 5 12.50 -14.67 -6.38
C LEU A 5 12.32 -14.25 -4.93
N LEU A 6 12.14 -15.22 -4.03
CA LEU A 6 11.97 -14.93 -2.61
C LEU A 6 13.24 -14.34 -1.99
N ASN A 7 14.42 -14.75 -2.47
CA ASN A 7 15.69 -14.12 -2.10
C ASN A 7 15.75 -12.63 -2.49
N ILE A 8 15.21 -12.25 -3.65
CA ILE A 8 15.15 -10.83 -4.07
C ILE A 8 14.29 -10.03 -3.08
N TYR A 9 13.15 -10.58 -2.66
CA TYR A 9 12.26 -9.94 -1.70
C TYR A 9 12.95 -9.73 -0.34
N PHE A 10 13.60 -10.76 0.21
CA PHE A 10 14.25 -10.65 1.52
C PHE A 10 15.47 -9.74 1.50
N GLU A 11 16.22 -9.67 0.40
CA GLU A 11 17.30 -8.69 0.28
C GLU A 11 16.75 -7.26 0.23
N ALA A 12 15.61 -7.03 -0.43
CA ALA A 12 14.95 -5.72 -0.42
C ALA A 12 14.55 -5.29 1.00
N GLU A 13 13.97 -6.18 1.80
CA GLU A 13 13.61 -5.90 3.20
C GLU A 13 14.85 -5.58 4.06
N LYS A 14 15.97 -6.24 3.79
CA LYS A 14 17.22 -5.98 4.50
C LYS A 14 17.77 -4.60 4.14
N LEU A 15 17.75 -4.22 2.87
CA LEU A 15 18.19 -2.90 2.40
C LEU A 15 17.30 -1.78 2.96
N GLU A 16 15.98 -1.99 3.04
CA GLU A 16 15.07 -1.04 3.69
C GLU A 16 15.46 -0.79 5.15
N LYS A 17 15.79 -1.84 5.91
CA LYS A 17 16.28 -1.73 7.31
C LYS A 17 17.63 -1.01 7.42
N CYS A 18 18.46 -1.09 6.38
CA CYS A 18 19.74 -0.37 6.29
C CYS A 18 19.57 1.08 5.80
N GLY A 19 18.36 1.49 5.40
CA GLY A 19 18.09 2.83 4.86
C GLY A 19 18.45 2.98 3.38
N GLU A 20 18.79 1.89 2.68
CA GLU A 20 19.15 1.86 1.26
C GLU A 20 17.89 1.82 0.37
N ASN A 21 17.03 2.81 0.57
CA ASN A 21 15.68 2.88 0.00
C ASN A 21 15.66 2.82 -1.54
N GLY A 22 16.67 3.39 -2.20
CA GLY A 22 16.77 3.35 -3.67
C GLY A 22 17.03 1.95 -4.21
N GLU A 23 17.93 1.20 -3.57
CA GLU A 23 18.23 -0.18 -3.96
C GLU A 23 17.06 -1.11 -3.63
N ALA A 24 16.46 -0.95 -2.45
CA ALA A 24 15.25 -1.67 -2.06
C ALA A 24 14.11 -1.45 -3.07
N LEU A 25 13.88 -0.21 -3.52
CA LEU A 25 12.88 0.12 -4.54
C LEU A 25 13.13 -0.63 -5.86
N GLY A 26 14.39 -0.70 -6.29
CA GLY A 26 14.79 -1.45 -7.48
C GLY A 26 14.53 -2.96 -7.34
N LEU A 27 14.85 -3.54 -6.18
CA LEU A 27 14.60 -4.95 -5.92
C LEU A 27 13.12 -5.29 -5.83
N TYR A 28 12.30 -4.48 -5.15
CA TYR A 28 10.85 -4.67 -5.14
C TYR A 28 10.25 -4.59 -6.54
N THR A 29 10.71 -3.63 -7.36
CA THR A 29 10.28 -3.54 -8.77
C THR A 29 10.65 -4.79 -9.55
N ARG A 30 11.89 -5.26 -9.43
CA ARG A 30 12.34 -6.48 -10.10
C ARG A 30 11.55 -7.71 -9.65
N PHE A 31 11.26 -7.83 -8.36
CA PHE A 31 10.47 -8.91 -7.79
C PHE A 31 9.04 -8.91 -8.37
N ILE A 32 8.36 -7.77 -8.29
CA ILE A 32 7.02 -7.57 -8.83
C ILE A 32 7.00 -7.89 -10.33
N ASP A 33 7.92 -7.35 -11.11
CA ASP A 33 8.01 -7.57 -12.55
C ASP A 33 8.24 -9.06 -12.88
N SER A 34 9.06 -9.74 -12.10
CA SER A 34 9.36 -11.15 -12.33
C SER A 34 8.16 -12.05 -12.03
N ILE A 35 7.44 -11.77 -10.95
CA ILE A 35 6.20 -12.49 -10.61
C ILE A 35 5.11 -12.15 -11.63
N THR A 36 4.85 -10.88 -11.91
CA THR A 36 3.79 -10.46 -12.85
C THR A 36 4.01 -10.99 -14.26
N LYS A 37 5.27 -11.02 -14.75
CA LYS A 37 5.61 -11.67 -16.03
C LYS A 37 5.29 -13.16 -16.04
N THR A 38 5.49 -13.85 -14.92
CA THR A 38 5.12 -15.27 -14.76
C THR A 38 3.59 -15.44 -14.73
N VAL A 39 2.88 -14.45 -14.20
CA VAL A 39 1.41 -14.36 -14.07
C VAL A 39 0.70 -13.94 -15.36
N ASN A 40 1.41 -13.69 -16.47
CA ASN A 40 0.76 -13.64 -17.80
C ASN A 40 0.06 -14.98 -18.17
N SER A 41 0.20 -16.02 -17.33
CA SER A 41 -0.57 -17.26 -17.32
C SER A 41 -1.83 -17.24 -16.41
N GLY A 42 -2.19 -16.08 -15.84
CA GLY A 42 -3.33 -15.82 -14.97
C GLY A 42 -3.05 -15.88 -13.45
N PRO A 43 -3.74 -15.07 -12.61
CA PRO A 43 -3.56 -15.03 -11.14
C PRO A 43 -3.97 -16.33 -10.42
N LYS A 44 -4.56 -17.29 -11.15
CA LYS A 44 -4.97 -18.60 -10.63
C LYS A 44 -3.80 -19.54 -10.34
N ASN A 45 -2.61 -19.26 -10.89
CA ASN A 45 -1.44 -20.12 -10.74
C ASN A 45 -0.48 -19.70 -9.63
N LEU A 46 -0.77 -18.60 -8.91
CA LEU A 46 0.02 -18.20 -7.75
C LEU A 46 -0.35 -19.04 -6.53
N THR A 47 0.67 -19.52 -5.83
CA THR A 47 0.51 -20.06 -4.48
C THR A 47 0.08 -18.96 -3.51
N ASP A 48 -0.57 -19.33 -2.40
CA ASP A 48 -0.94 -18.37 -1.35
C ASP A 48 0.28 -17.59 -0.84
N ASN A 49 1.42 -18.26 -0.75
CA ASN A 49 2.66 -17.65 -0.29
C ASN A 49 3.18 -16.60 -1.28
N GLU A 50 3.14 -16.87 -2.59
CA GLU A 50 3.55 -15.90 -3.61
C GLU A 50 2.58 -14.71 -3.67
N ARG A 51 1.27 -14.94 -3.57
CA ARG A 51 0.28 -13.84 -3.47
C ARG A 51 0.58 -12.93 -2.30
N LYS A 52 0.87 -13.52 -1.14
CA LYS A 52 1.21 -12.77 0.07
C LYS A 52 2.48 -11.94 -0.11
N HIS A 53 3.57 -12.52 -0.61
CA HIS A 53 4.82 -11.76 -0.82
C HIS A 53 4.67 -10.71 -1.91
N LEU A 54 3.89 -10.98 -2.96
CA LEU A 54 3.56 -9.99 -3.98
C LEU A 54 2.81 -8.81 -3.37
N ALA A 55 1.80 -9.08 -2.54
CA ALA A 55 1.06 -8.04 -1.84
C ALA A 55 1.96 -7.18 -0.93
N LEU A 56 2.85 -7.82 -0.17
CA LEU A 56 3.84 -7.14 0.68
C LEU A 56 4.85 -6.33 -0.13
N ALA A 57 5.33 -6.85 -1.25
CA ALA A 57 6.26 -6.14 -2.13
C ALA A 57 5.64 -4.87 -2.71
N TYR A 58 4.39 -4.95 -3.17
CA TYR A 58 3.62 -3.77 -3.59
C TYR A 58 3.49 -2.77 -2.44
N ASN A 59 3.13 -3.22 -1.23
CA ASN A 59 3.03 -2.34 -0.09
C ASN A 59 4.36 -1.61 0.22
N ASN A 60 5.47 -2.34 0.27
CA ASN A 60 6.76 -1.76 0.63
C ASN A 60 7.26 -0.83 -0.48
N ARG A 61 7.07 -1.19 -1.76
CA ARG A 61 7.35 -0.29 -2.89
C ARG A 61 6.51 0.98 -2.81
N GLY A 62 5.23 0.87 -2.48
CA GLY A 62 4.33 2.00 -2.27
C GLY A 62 4.80 2.91 -1.15
N PHE A 63 5.32 2.35 -0.05
CA PHE A 63 5.92 3.13 1.03
C PHE A 63 7.17 3.89 0.58
N LEU A 64 8.06 3.26 -0.19
CA LEU A 64 9.25 3.93 -0.74
C LEU A 64 8.88 5.04 -1.74
N ARG A 65 7.85 4.83 -2.55
CA ARG A 65 7.28 5.88 -3.43
C ARG A 65 6.68 7.03 -2.64
N TYR A 66 5.97 6.75 -1.56
CA TYR A 66 5.47 7.76 -0.63
C TYR A 66 6.62 8.61 -0.04
N LEU A 67 7.72 7.99 0.37
CA LEU A 67 8.90 8.71 0.89
C LEU A 67 9.55 9.63 -0.16
N THR A 68 9.37 9.33 -1.44
CA THR A 68 9.86 10.14 -2.58
C THR A 68 8.78 11.06 -3.16
N VAL A 69 7.64 11.21 -2.48
CA VAL A 69 6.51 12.09 -2.86
C VAL A 69 5.82 11.65 -4.16
N ASP A 70 6.07 10.44 -4.64
CA ASP A 70 5.31 9.81 -5.72
C ASP A 70 3.99 9.24 -5.17
N PHE A 71 3.04 10.15 -4.93
CA PHE A 71 1.75 9.80 -4.31
C PHE A 71 0.87 8.94 -5.21
N ASP A 72 0.83 9.22 -6.52
CA ASP A 72 0.01 8.45 -7.44
C ASP A 72 0.57 7.03 -7.61
N GLY A 73 1.90 6.90 -7.77
CA GLY A 73 2.55 5.59 -7.83
C GLY A 73 2.45 4.79 -6.53
N ALA A 74 2.42 5.48 -5.37
CA ALA A 74 2.19 4.83 -4.08
C ALA A 74 0.73 4.34 -3.93
N ILE A 75 -0.26 5.13 -4.35
CA ILE A 75 -1.68 4.73 -4.35
C ILE A 75 -1.90 3.50 -5.24
N GLU A 76 -1.31 3.50 -6.44
CA GLU A 76 -1.38 2.37 -7.37
C GLU A 76 -0.79 1.10 -6.74
N ASP A 77 0.38 1.22 -6.11
CA ASP A 77 1.03 0.12 -5.41
C ASP A 77 0.19 -0.44 -4.26
N TYR A 78 -0.33 0.41 -3.37
CA TYR A 78 -1.21 -0.06 -2.30
C TYR A 78 -2.47 -0.73 -2.84
N THR A 79 -3.03 -0.20 -3.92
CA THR A 79 -4.22 -0.79 -4.57
C THR A 79 -3.92 -2.17 -5.15
N HIS A 80 -2.78 -2.34 -5.83
CA HIS A 80 -2.35 -3.65 -6.30
C HIS A 80 -2.09 -4.62 -5.15
N GLY A 81 -1.42 -4.17 -4.09
CA GLY A 81 -1.17 -5.00 -2.91
C GLY A 81 -2.47 -5.54 -2.30
N LEU A 82 -3.45 -4.66 -2.11
CA LEU A 82 -4.78 -5.02 -1.58
C LEU A 82 -5.58 -5.95 -2.49
N ASN A 83 -5.37 -5.90 -3.81
CA ASN A 83 -5.99 -6.86 -4.74
C ASN A 83 -5.43 -8.29 -4.57
N PHE A 84 -4.20 -8.44 -4.09
CA PHE A 84 -3.58 -9.74 -3.82
C PHE A 84 -3.82 -10.24 -2.39
N ASP A 85 -3.76 -9.34 -1.40
CA ASP A 85 -4.11 -9.63 -0.01
C ASP A 85 -4.87 -8.45 0.61
N PRO A 86 -6.21 -8.55 0.73
CA PRO A 86 -7.04 -7.48 1.27
C PRO A 86 -6.95 -7.40 2.80
N LYS A 87 -6.16 -8.24 3.49
CA LYS A 87 -6.01 -8.23 4.95
C LYS A 87 -4.84 -7.37 5.42
N ILE A 88 -4.17 -6.69 4.51
CA ILE A 88 -3.04 -5.83 4.80
C ILE A 88 -3.55 -4.47 5.31
N TYR A 89 -3.84 -4.39 6.62
CA TYR A 89 -4.38 -3.17 7.25
C TYR A 89 -3.49 -1.94 7.02
N PHE A 90 -2.16 -2.11 6.98
CA PHE A 90 -1.22 -1.02 6.78
C PHE A 90 -1.26 -0.44 5.36
N SER A 91 -1.65 -1.20 4.35
CA SER A 91 -1.84 -0.67 2.99
C SER A 91 -3.05 0.27 2.91
N TYR A 92 -4.16 -0.08 3.57
CA TYR A 92 -5.30 0.84 3.70
C TYR A 92 -4.90 2.11 4.44
N TYR A 93 -4.22 1.99 5.57
CA TYR A 93 -3.78 3.16 6.32
C TYR A 93 -2.89 4.10 5.50
N ASN A 94 -1.86 3.56 4.84
CA ASN A 94 -0.93 4.37 4.07
C ASN A 94 -1.59 5.00 2.84
N ARG A 95 -2.45 4.25 2.13
CA ARG A 95 -3.23 4.79 1.00
C ARG A 95 -4.18 5.89 1.47
N GLY A 96 -4.88 5.68 2.58
CA GLY A 96 -5.78 6.66 3.18
C GLY A 96 -5.07 7.93 3.65
N LEU A 97 -3.85 7.82 4.20
CA LEU A 97 -3.02 8.98 4.52
C LEU A 97 -2.68 9.81 3.28
N ILE A 98 -2.38 9.16 2.15
CA ILE A 98 -2.11 9.86 0.90
C ILE A 98 -3.38 10.52 0.39
N HIS A 99 -4.52 9.82 0.38
CA HIS A 99 -5.80 10.41 0.01
C HIS A 99 -6.13 11.66 0.85
N TYR A 100 -5.92 11.59 2.17
CA TYR A 100 -6.11 12.72 3.06
C TYR A 100 -5.19 13.90 2.68
N ARG A 101 -3.90 13.65 2.43
CA ARG A 101 -2.94 14.68 1.99
C ARG A 101 -3.32 15.32 0.66
N LEU A 102 -3.96 14.58 -0.23
CA LEU A 102 -4.46 15.06 -1.52
C LEU A 102 -5.83 15.75 -1.42
N GLY A 103 -6.40 15.89 -0.23
CA GLY A 103 -7.74 16.46 -0.03
C GLY A 103 -8.88 15.53 -0.46
N ARG A 104 -8.58 14.26 -0.78
CA ARG A 104 -9.52 13.20 -1.14
C ARG A 104 -10.10 12.59 0.14
N TYR A 105 -10.82 13.39 0.92
CA TYR A 105 -11.21 13.01 2.29
C TYR A 105 -12.20 11.86 2.32
N LYS A 106 -13.04 11.69 1.30
CA LYS A 106 -13.99 10.58 1.22
C LYS A 106 -13.24 9.25 1.09
N GLU A 107 -12.30 9.17 0.17
CA GLU A 107 -11.45 8.01 -0.05
C GLU A 107 -10.57 7.72 1.18
N ALA A 108 -10.07 8.77 1.85
CA ALA A 108 -9.36 8.60 3.11
C ALA A 108 -10.22 7.98 4.21
N ILE A 109 -11.50 8.38 4.33
CA ILE A 109 -12.44 7.79 5.29
C ILE A 109 -12.64 6.30 4.99
N GLU A 110 -12.93 5.95 3.74
CA GLU A 110 -13.17 4.56 3.31
C GLU A 110 -11.96 3.65 3.61
N ASP A 111 -10.75 4.16 3.36
CA ASP A 111 -9.50 3.45 3.68
C ASP A 111 -9.28 3.32 5.19
N MET A 112 -9.52 4.36 5.97
CA MET A 112 -9.34 4.31 7.42
C MET A 112 -10.36 3.38 8.08
N GLU A 113 -11.60 3.34 7.59
CA GLU A 113 -12.63 2.38 8.03
C GLU A 113 -12.19 0.95 7.73
N SER A 114 -11.75 0.67 6.50
CA SER A 114 -11.23 -0.65 6.11
C SER A 114 -10.01 -1.07 6.96
N CYS A 115 -9.12 -0.13 7.27
CA CYS A 115 -8.01 -0.38 8.19
C CYS A 115 -8.49 -0.77 9.60
N LEU A 116 -9.52 -0.09 10.12
CA LEU A 116 -10.04 -0.31 11.47
C LEU A 116 -10.92 -1.57 11.57
N GLU A 117 -11.54 -2.01 10.47
CA GLU A 117 -12.19 -3.33 10.40
C GLU A 117 -11.19 -4.46 10.64
N LEU A 118 -9.97 -4.31 10.12
CA LEU A 118 -8.89 -5.29 10.26
C LEU A 118 -8.10 -5.13 11.58
N LYS A 119 -7.93 -3.90 12.05
CA LYS A 119 -7.14 -3.55 13.25
C LYS A 119 -7.83 -2.43 14.03
N ALA A 120 -8.86 -2.79 14.79
CA ALA A 120 -9.74 -1.83 15.48
C ALA A 120 -9.04 -0.91 16.49
N ASP A 121 -7.95 -1.37 17.11
CA ASP A 121 -7.13 -0.65 18.09
C ASP A 121 -6.00 0.17 17.44
N PHE A 122 -6.01 0.38 16.11
CA PHE A 122 -5.01 1.18 15.43
C PHE A 122 -5.25 2.68 15.61
N GLU A 123 -4.72 3.24 16.70
CA GLU A 123 -4.95 4.63 17.14
C GLU A 123 -4.67 5.67 16.05
N SER A 124 -3.61 5.47 15.25
CA SER A 124 -3.26 6.38 14.15
C SER A 124 -4.36 6.50 13.10
N ALA A 125 -4.98 5.37 12.72
CA ALA A 125 -6.11 5.38 11.80
C ALA A 125 -7.36 6.02 12.42
N GLN A 126 -7.64 5.76 13.71
CA GLN A 126 -8.75 6.41 14.40
C GLN A 126 -8.63 7.94 14.41
N LYS A 127 -7.41 8.45 14.67
CA LYS A 127 -7.13 9.90 14.63
C LYS A 127 -7.32 10.47 13.23
N CYS A 128 -6.78 9.79 12.22
CA CYS A 128 -6.90 10.22 10.83
C CYS A 128 -8.36 10.16 10.34
N LEU A 129 -9.12 9.14 10.69
CA LEU A 129 -10.55 9.02 10.38
C LEU A 129 -11.34 10.21 10.94
N LYS A 130 -11.18 10.49 12.24
CA LYS A 130 -11.85 11.62 12.90
C LYS A 130 -11.55 12.93 12.18
N GLN A 131 -10.28 13.15 11.84
CA GLN A 131 -9.86 14.37 11.14
C GLN A 131 -10.43 14.43 9.72
N SER A 132 -10.36 13.33 8.97
CA SER A 132 -10.88 13.23 7.60
C SER A 132 -12.39 13.53 7.54
N VAL A 133 -13.17 13.06 8.51
CA VAL A 133 -14.62 13.36 8.61
C VAL A 133 -14.87 14.85 8.87
N ILE A 134 -14.09 15.48 9.75
CA ILE A 134 -14.21 16.92 10.02
C ILE A 134 -13.95 17.73 8.75
N ASP A 135 -12.85 17.43 8.06
CA ASP A 135 -12.47 18.17 6.85
C ASP A 135 -13.43 17.90 5.68
N PHE A 136 -13.93 16.66 5.53
CA PHE A 136 -14.95 16.32 4.55
C PHE A 136 -16.25 17.13 4.75
N ASN A 137 -16.72 17.27 5.99
CA ASN A 137 -17.92 18.07 6.28
C ASN A 137 -17.67 19.56 6.02
N ARG A 138 -16.49 20.06 6.41
CA ARG A 138 -16.10 21.47 6.20
C ARG A 138 -16.09 21.85 4.72
N ILE A 139 -15.61 20.98 3.83
CA ILE A 139 -15.61 21.26 2.39
C ILE A 139 -17.03 21.20 1.81
N LYS A 140 -17.87 20.29 2.31
CA LYS A 140 -19.25 20.12 1.86
C LYS A 140 -20.08 21.37 2.17
N GLU A 141 -19.94 21.91 3.38
CA GLU A 141 -20.63 23.13 3.82
C GLU A 141 -20.22 24.36 2.99
N LYS A 142 -18.93 24.47 2.63
CA LYS A 142 -18.41 25.56 1.79
C LYS A 142 -18.82 25.47 0.32
N GLY A 143 -19.12 24.28 -0.18
CA GLY A 143 -19.56 24.06 -1.55
C GLY A 143 -21.05 24.32 -1.78
N THR A 144 -21.83 24.52 -0.70
CA THR A 144 -23.29 24.69 -0.73
C THR A 144 -23.78 26.14 -0.58
N SER A 145 -22.87 27.11 -0.62
CA SER A 145 -23.13 28.56 -0.51
C SER A 145 -22.83 29.29 -1.82
#